data_AF-A0A164AYX7-F1
#
_entry.id   AF-A0A164AYX7-F1
#
_cell.length_a   1.000
_cell.length_b   1.000
_cell.length_c   1.000
_cell.angle_alpha   90.00
_cell.angle_beta   90.00
_cell.angle_gamma   90.00
#
_symmetry.space_group_name_H-M   'P 1'
#
loop_
_entity.id
_entity.type
_entity.pdbx_description
1 polymer ?
#
loop_
_entity_poly.entity_id
_entity_poly.type
_entity_poly.pdbx_seq_one_letter_code
_entity_poly.pdbx_strand_id
1 'polypeptide(L)' 'MFVISLRNCGATSFMAKNKGVRIVVTIECTECRSVPASEKRSPGVSRYTTEKNRRNTTERLELMKFCPQLNKMTLHKEIK' A
#
# COMPACT_ATOMS: atom_id res chain seq x y z
N MET A 1 21.31 -12.79 -25.43
CA MET A 1 21.21 -11.33 -25.19
C MET A 1 19.76 -11.04 -24.82
N PHE A 2 19.54 -10.75 -23.53
CA PHE A 2 18.35 -10.22 -22.86
C PHE A 2 16.97 -10.79 -23.23
N VAL A 3 16.59 -11.79 -22.43
CA VAL A 3 15.22 -12.28 -22.26
C VAL A 3 14.24 -11.12 -22.01
N ILE A 4 13.23 -11.09 -22.87
CA ILE A 4 12.01 -10.30 -22.75
C ILE A 4 11.31 -10.74 -21.46
N SER A 5 11.17 -9.84 -20.48
CA SER A 5 10.20 -10.02 -19.40
C SER A 5 9.60 -8.68 -19.05
N LEU A 6 8.73 -8.17 -19.94
CA LEU A 6 7.67 -7.27 -19.51
C LEU A 6 6.77 -8.06 -18.58
N ARG A 7 7.04 -7.97 -17.27
CA ARG A 7 6.07 -8.33 -16.24
C ARG A 7 4.94 -7.30 -16.25
N ASN A 8 4.02 -7.46 -17.18
CA ASN A 8 2.65 -7.00 -17.03
C ASN A 8 2.01 -7.86 -15.93
N CYS A 9 2.18 -7.44 -14.67
CA CYS A 9 1.39 -7.99 -13.58
C CYS A 9 0.13 -7.12 -13.46
N GLY A 10 -1.02 -7.76 -13.73
CA GLY A 10 -2.26 -7.11 -14.10
C GLY A 10 -2.79 -6.09 -13.10
N ALA A 11 -3.29 -4.99 -13.63
CA ALA A 11 -4.26 -4.14 -12.96
C ALA A 11 -5.48 -5.00 -12.59
N THR A 12 -5.57 -5.43 -11.34
CA THR A 12 -6.79 -6.01 -10.79
C THR A 12 -7.80 -4.88 -10.64
N SER A 13 -8.57 -4.66 -11.69
CA SER A 13 -9.79 -3.86 -11.69
C SER A 13 -10.77 -4.47 -10.69
N PHE A 14 -10.68 -4.05 -9.42
CA PHE A 14 -11.65 -4.41 -8.39
C PHE A 14 -12.93 -3.61 -8.66
N MET A 15 -13.86 -4.27 -9.35
CA MET A 15 -15.09 -3.74 -9.89
C MET A 15 -15.88 -2.83 -8.95
N ALA A 16 -16.43 -1.77 -9.56
CA ALA A 16 -17.34 -0.78 -9.00
C ALA A 16 -18.67 -1.40 -8.55
N LYS A 17 -18.71 -1.92 -7.32
CA LYS A 17 -19.96 -1.91 -6.55
C LYS A 17 -20.13 -0.49 -5.98
N ASN A 18 -21.34 0.07 -6.04
CA ASN A 18 -21.63 1.41 -5.55
C ASN A 18 -21.46 1.48 -4.01
N LYS A 19 -20.22 1.56 -3.54
CA LYS A 19 -19.83 1.59 -2.12
C LYS A 19 -19.94 3.03 -1.61
N GLY A 20 -21.12 3.64 -1.66
CA GLY A 20 -21.31 5.04 -1.28
C GLY A 20 -20.91 5.38 0.17
N VAL A 21 -20.79 4.36 1.05
CA VAL A 21 -20.41 4.48 2.46
C VAL A 21 -18.98 3.97 2.74
N ARG A 22 -18.49 2.99 1.99
CA ARG A 22 -17.17 2.36 2.18
C ARG A 22 -16.20 2.80 1.09
N ILE A 23 -15.17 3.53 1.46
CA ILE A 23 -14.17 4.05 0.52
C ILE A 23 -12.96 3.13 0.55
N VAL A 24 -12.47 2.75 -0.63
CA VAL A 24 -11.19 2.05 -0.76
C VAL A 24 -10.09 3.09 -0.58
N VAL A 25 -9.22 2.84 0.39
CA VAL A 25 -8.10 3.70 0.75
C VAL A 25 -6.82 2.92 0.62
N THR A 26 -5.81 3.58 0.07
CA THR A 26 -4.46 3.03 0.01
C THR A 26 -3.66 3.55 1.19
N ILE A 27 -3.02 2.65 1.91
CA ILE A 27 -2.15 2.96 3.05
C ILE A 27 -0.72 2.57 2.66
N GLU A 28 0.23 3.45 2.90
CA GLU A 28 1.63 3.29 2.53
C GLU A 28 2.53 3.34 3.76
N CYS A 29 3.59 2.54 3.75
CA CYS A 29 4.61 2.55 4.80
C CYS A 29 5.43 3.86 4.76
N THR A 30 5.55 4.55 5.90
CA THR A 30 6.35 5.78 6.01
C THR A 30 7.85 5.50 6.05
N GLU A 31 8.27 4.46 6.76
CA GLU A 31 9.67 4.08 6.93
C GLU A 31 10.28 3.56 5.63
N CYS A 32 9.47 2.86 4.82
CA CYS A 32 9.90 2.36 3.52
C CYS A 32 10.13 3.52 2.51
N ARG A 33 9.85 4.80 2.84
CA ARG A 33 10.22 5.98 2.03
C ARG A 33 11.52 6.66 2.48
N SER A 34 11.79 6.71 3.79
CA SER A 34 12.96 7.39 4.35
C SER A 34 14.24 6.57 4.29
N VAL A 35 14.12 5.24 4.36
CA VAL A 35 15.28 4.34 4.38
C VAL A 35 15.89 4.21 2.96
N PRO A 36 17.22 4.32 2.80
CA PRO A 36 17.88 4.14 1.51
C PRO A 36 17.74 2.70 0.99
N ALA A 37 17.86 2.52 -0.32
CA ALA A 37 17.70 1.22 -0.97
C ALA A 37 18.71 0.14 -0.51
N SER A 38 19.80 0.54 0.14
CA SER A 38 20.83 -0.35 0.68
C SER A 38 20.36 -1.18 1.88
N GLU A 39 19.42 -0.67 2.68
CA GLU A 39 18.91 -1.36 3.88
C GLU A 39 17.59 -2.10 3.63
N LYS A 40 17.02 -1.95 2.43
CA LYS A 40 15.78 -2.63 2.06
C LYS A 40 16.12 -3.97 1.42
N ARG A 41 15.36 -5.00 1.79
CA ARG A 41 15.48 -6.33 1.16
C ARG A 41 15.10 -6.30 -0.33
N SER A 42 14.24 -5.38 -0.72
CA SER A 42 13.84 -5.21 -2.12
C SER A 42 13.60 -3.73 -2.44
N PRO A 43 13.74 -3.33 -3.71
CA PRO A 43 13.41 -1.97 -4.12
C PRO A 43 11.89 -1.80 -4.16
N GLY A 44 11.38 -0.80 -3.45
CA GLY A 44 9.96 -0.42 -3.50
C GLY A 44 9.41 0.08 -2.16
N VAL A 45 8.10 0.36 -2.17
CA VAL A 45 7.34 0.78 -0.99
C VAL A 45 6.16 -0.16 -0.81
N SER A 46 5.93 -0.61 0.42
CA SER A 46 4.77 -1.46 0.75
C SER A 46 3.48 -0.63 0.73
N ARG A 47 2.50 -1.10 -0.04
CA ARG A 47 1.18 -0.47 -0.20
C ARG A 47 0.09 -1.49 0.06
N TYR A 48 -0.89 -1.10 0.88
CA TYR A 48 -2.06 -1.91 1.21
C TYR A 48 -3.34 -1.19 0.80
N THR A 49 -4.23 -1.89 0.13
CA THR A 49 -5.59 -1.42 -0.13
C THR A 49 -6.51 -1.90 0.98
N THR A 50 -7.20 -0.98 1.63
CA THR A 50 -8.15 -1.27 2.71
C THR A 50 -9.46 -0.53 2.44
N GLU A 51 -10.53 -0.92 3.11
CA GLU A 51 -11.80 -0.21 3.04
C GLU A 51 -12.05 0.51 4.36
N LYS A 52 -12.33 1.81 4.32
CA LYS A 52 -12.75 2.58 5.49
C LYS A 52 -14.18 3.06 5.34
N ASN A 53 -14.89 3.16 6.45
CA ASN A 53 -16.23 3.70 6.47
C ASN A 53 -16.17 5.22 6.66
N ARG A 54 -16.57 5.99 5.64
CA ARG A 54 -16.53 7.46 5.66
C ARG A 54 -17.31 8.07 6.83
N ARG A 55 -18.37 7.40 7.31
CA ARG A 55 -19.24 7.92 8.38
C ARG A 55 -18.65 7.74 9.77
N ASN A 56 -17.91 6.65 10.00
CA ASN A 56 -17.40 6.31 11.33
C ASN A 56 -15.98 6.84 11.54
N THR A 57 -15.14 6.83 10.50
CA THR A 57 -13.74 7.27 10.56
C THR A 57 -13.46 8.31 9.49
N THR A 58 -13.60 9.58 9.87
CA THR A 58 -13.32 10.75 9.02
C THR A 58 -11.83 11.11 8.99
N GLU A 59 -11.09 10.73 10.03
CA GLU A 59 -9.67 11.02 10.18
C GLU A 59 -8.79 10.16 9.25
N ARG A 60 -7.52 10.55 9.14
CA ARG A 60 -6.51 9.81 8.37
C ARG A 60 -6.19 8.50 9.08
N LEU A 61 -6.21 7.39 8.35
CA LEU A 61 -5.86 6.09 8.93
C LEU A 61 -4.35 5.95 9.11
N GLU A 62 -3.98 5.61 10.34
CA GLU A 62 -2.64 5.17 10.71
C GLU A 62 -2.74 3.77 11.31
N LEU A 63 -2.18 2.77 10.64
CA LEU A 63 -2.25 1.38 11.06
C LEU A 63 -0.87 0.75 11.09
N MET A 64 -0.60 -0.04 12.12
CA MET A 64 0.59 -0.89 12.16
C MET A 64 0.37 -2.10 11.26
N LYS A 65 1.17 -2.20 10.21
CA LYS A 65 1.17 -3.32 9.28
C LYS A 65 2.60 -3.78 9.05
N PHE A 66 2.75 -5.03 8.63
CA PHE A 66 4.05 -5.60 8.29
C PHE A 66 4.57 -4.98 6.97
N CYS A 67 5.79 -4.41 6.91
CA CYS A 67 6.43 -4.05 5.63
C CYS A 67 7.30 -5.23 5.18
N PRO A 68 6.98 -5.95 4.08
CA PRO A 68 7.80 -7.06 3.57
C PRO A 68 9.19 -6.61 3.09
N GLN A 69 9.38 -5.30 2.87
CA GLN A 69 10.65 -4.72 2.44
C GLN A 69 11.68 -4.63 3.58
N LEU A 70 11.21 -4.41 4.81
CA LEU A 70 12.03 -4.24 6.00
C LEU A 70 11.92 -5.43 6.98
N ASN A 71 11.01 -6.38 6.73
CA ASN A 71 10.70 -7.52 7.61
C ASN A 71 10.33 -7.12 9.05
N LYS A 72 9.74 -5.94 9.23
CA LYS A 72 9.27 -5.42 10.52
C LYS A 72 7.86 -4.88 10.42
N MET A 73 7.17 -4.80 11.55
CA MET A 73 5.95 -4.02 11.67
C MET A 73 6.29 -2.55 11.72
N THR A 74 5.67 -1.79 10.82
CA THR A 74 5.91 -0.35 10.66
C THR A 74 4.59 0.38 10.61
N LEU A 75 4.66 1.69 10.85
CA LEU A 75 3.49 2.56 10.76
C LEU A 75 3.19 2.85 9.29
N HIS A 76 1.96 2.53 8.87
CA HIS A 76 1.46 2.83 7.53
C HIS A 76 0.43 3.94 7.62
N LYS A 77 0.58 4.97 6.77
CA LYS A 77 -0.31 6.13 6.70
C LYS A 77 -1.11 6.16 5.40
N GLU A 78 -2.34 6.61 5.50
CA GLU A 78 -3.23 6.80 4.35
C GLU A 78 -2.65 7.81 3.35
N ILE A 79 -2.53 7.36 2.10
CA ILE A 79 -2.24 8.21 0.94
C ILE A 79 -3.56 8.52 0.24
N LYS A 80 -3.74 9.80 -0.10
CA LYS A 80 -4.89 10.31 -0.85
C LYS A 80 -4.53 10.40 -2.33
#